data_AF-A0A4P5RSD5-F1
#
_entry.id   AF-A0A4P5RSD5-F1
#
_cell.length_a   1.000
_cell.length_b   1.000
_cell.length_c   1.000
_cell.angle_alpha   90.00
_cell.angle_beta   90.00
_cell.angle_gamma   90.00
#
_symmetry.space_group_name_H-M   'P 1'
#
loop_
_entity.id
_entity.type
_entity.pdbx_description
1 polymer ?
#
loop_
_entity_poly.entity_id
_entity_poly.type
_entity_poly.pdbx_seq_one_letter_code
_entity_poly.pdbx_strand_id
1 'polypeptide(L)'
;MLFIVIHQTYELWFKQLIHEFKRAMVLLNEDKLFETLAVLGRIRTIYKTLVAQIDILETMTPLQFNSFRGRLESSSGFQSSQFRKVEAILGRRDASMSSHFDPASNDFKEINELLNKPSLWDCVLNHLSRRKHDFPKDVLNRDVTVQYELNPGVEKGILAAYKSDPEASLLLEQLVDIDEGQQEWRYRHVKMVERTIGAKVGTGGSSGAQYLITTLFKPTMPELWSVRSQL
;
A
#
# COMPACT_ATOMS: atom_id res chain seq x y z
N MET A 1 -5.73 19.56 19.00
CA MET A 1 -6.78 18.57 18.77
C MET A 1 -6.79 18.04 17.34
N LEU A 2 -6.96 18.88 16.32
CA LEU A 2 -7.01 18.47 14.89
C LEU A 2 -5.90 17.47 14.49
N PHE A 3 -4.63 17.78 14.80
CA PHE A 3 -3.49 16.92 14.49
C PHE A 3 -3.62 15.50 15.08
N ILE A 4 -4.17 15.38 16.28
CA ILE A 4 -4.33 14.07 16.95
C ILE A 4 -5.47 13.29 16.29
N VAL A 5 -6.63 13.93 16.13
CA VAL A 5 -7.83 13.29 15.59
C VAL A 5 -7.60 12.75 14.19
N ILE A 6 -6.95 13.52 13.30
CA ILE A 6 -6.70 13.08 11.92
C ILE A 6 -5.80 11.84 11.85
N HIS A 7 -4.78 11.74 12.74
CA HIS A 7 -3.92 10.56 12.78
C HIS A 7 -4.64 9.36 13.40
N GLN A 8 -5.48 9.57 14.42
CA GLN A 8 -6.31 8.50 14.98
C GLN A 8 -7.30 7.96 13.94
N THR A 9 -7.91 8.82 13.12
CA THR A 9 -8.79 8.37 12.04
C THR A 9 -8.02 7.61 10.96
N TYR A 10 -6.79 8.03 10.61
CA TYR A 10 -5.90 7.23 9.75
C TYR A 10 -5.66 5.82 10.32
N GLU A 11 -5.31 5.73 11.60
CA GLU A 11 -5.05 4.43 12.24
C GLU A 11 -6.29 3.52 12.29
N LEU A 12 -7.50 4.09 12.44
CA LEU A 12 -8.75 3.32 12.32
C LEU A 12 -8.97 2.80 10.90
N TRP A 13 -8.71 3.61 9.88
CA TRP A 13 -8.82 3.19 8.49
C TRP A 13 -7.73 2.19 8.08
N PHE A 14 -6.50 2.32 8.59
CA PHE A 14 -5.45 1.33 8.38
C PHE A 14 -5.81 -0.01 9.01
N LYS A 15 -6.42 0.01 10.21
CA LYS A 15 -6.96 -1.20 10.84
C LYS A 15 -8.00 -1.88 9.95
N GLN A 16 -8.92 -1.10 9.38
CA GLN A 16 -9.93 -1.62 8.46
C GLN A 16 -9.29 -2.16 7.18
N LEU A 17 -8.34 -1.44 6.58
CA LEU A 17 -7.62 -1.90 5.38
C LEU A 17 -6.94 -3.24 5.62
N ILE A 18 -6.23 -3.42 6.74
CA ILE A 18 -5.59 -4.70 7.08
C ILE A 18 -6.62 -5.82 7.17
N HIS A 19 -7.76 -5.58 7.80
CA HIS A 19 -8.85 -6.56 7.90
C HIS A 19 -9.37 -6.96 6.51
N GLU A 20 -9.66 -5.98 5.67
CA GLU A 20 -10.21 -6.21 4.32
C GLU A 20 -9.19 -6.86 3.38
N PHE A 21 -7.92 -6.44 3.40
CA PHE A 21 -6.89 -7.07 2.58
C PHE A 21 -6.68 -8.53 2.95
N LYS A 22 -6.61 -8.85 4.25
CA LYS A 22 -6.52 -10.25 4.71
C LYS A 22 -7.72 -11.06 4.22
N ARG A 23 -8.93 -10.47 4.24
CA ARG A 23 -10.13 -11.12 3.70
C ARG A 23 -10.04 -11.34 2.19
N ALA A 24 -9.59 -10.34 1.43
CA ALA A 24 -9.41 -10.45 -0.02
C ALA A 24 -8.42 -11.56 -0.38
N MET A 25 -7.29 -11.66 0.33
CA MET A 25 -6.31 -12.73 0.11
C MET A 25 -6.88 -14.13 0.39
N VAL A 26 -7.69 -14.28 1.45
CA VAL A 26 -8.39 -15.55 1.72
C VAL A 26 -9.37 -15.89 0.59
N LEU A 27 -10.18 -14.92 0.15
CA LEU A 27 -11.16 -15.14 -0.90
C LEU A 27 -10.52 -15.46 -2.26
N LEU A 28 -9.41 -14.80 -2.60
CA LEU A 28 -8.60 -15.13 -3.79
C LEU A 28 -8.08 -16.57 -3.74
N ASN A 29 -7.59 -17.01 -2.58
CA ASN A 29 -7.11 -18.39 -2.40
C ASN A 29 -8.23 -19.45 -2.44
N GLU A 30 -9.46 -19.06 -2.09
CA GLU A 30 -10.66 -19.89 -2.21
C GLU A 30 -11.37 -19.75 -3.57
N ASP A 31 -10.79 -18.99 -4.51
CA ASP A 31 -11.33 -18.69 -5.84
C ASP A 31 -12.75 -18.07 -5.82
N LYS A 32 -13.06 -17.32 -4.76
CA LYS A 32 -14.32 -16.58 -4.56
C LYS A 32 -14.22 -15.17 -5.12
N LEU A 33 -14.30 -15.07 -6.45
CA LEU A 33 -14.05 -13.82 -7.17
C LEU A 33 -15.06 -12.72 -6.85
N PHE A 34 -16.37 -12.99 -6.87
CA PHE A 34 -17.38 -11.95 -6.67
C PHE A 34 -17.31 -11.33 -5.26
N GLU A 35 -17.07 -12.16 -4.25
CA GLU A 35 -16.83 -11.69 -2.88
C GLU A 35 -15.53 -10.90 -2.77
N THR A 36 -14.49 -11.31 -3.50
CA THR A 36 -13.23 -10.57 -3.59
C THR A 36 -13.50 -9.17 -4.16
N LEU A 37 -14.23 -9.06 -5.26
CA LEU A 37 -14.57 -7.78 -5.90
C LEU A 37 -15.35 -6.85 -4.96
N ALA A 38 -16.26 -7.40 -4.14
CA ALA A 38 -16.98 -6.62 -3.14
C ALA A 38 -16.04 -6.05 -2.06
N VAL A 39 -15.07 -6.85 -1.61
CA VAL A 39 -14.06 -6.44 -0.62
C VAL A 39 -13.11 -5.39 -1.21
N LEU A 40 -12.58 -5.61 -2.42
CA LEU A 40 -11.72 -4.64 -3.10
C LEU A 40 -12.44 -3.31 -3.35
N GLY A 41 -13.73 -3.33 -3.71
CA GLY A 41 -14.56 -2.13 -3.82
C GLY A 41 -14.63 -1.32 -2.50
N ARG A 42 -14.69 -2.00 -1.36
CA ARG A 42 -14.63 -1.35 -0.03
C ARG A 42 -13.24 -0.77 0.24
N ILE A 43 -12.18 -1.52 -0.04
CA ILE A 43 -10.78 -1.06 0.09
C ILE A 43 -10.55 0.23 -0.72
N ARG A 44 -10.98 0.24 -1.98
CA ARG A 44 -10.92 1.43 -2.85
C ARG A 44 -11.64 2.62 -2.23
N THR A 45 -12.82 2.41 -1.65
CA THR A 45 -13.59 3.49 -1.00
C THR A 45 -12.87 4.04 0.23
N ILE A 46 -12.21 3.16 1.00
CA ILE A 46 -11.37 3.58 2.12
C ILE A 46 -10.19 4.41 1.63
N TYR A 47 -9.47 4.01 0.57
CA TYR A 47 -8.40 4.83 -0.02
C TYR A 47 -8.87 6.22 -0.45
N LYS A 48 -10.03 6.31 -1.12
CA LYS A 48 -10.64 7.62 -1.45
C LYS A 48 -10.88 8.49 -0.21
N THR A 49 -11.28 7.86 0.90
CA THR A 49 -11.47 8.54 2.18
C THR A 49 -10.14 9.02 2.76
N LEU A 50 -9.10 8.18 2.72
CA LEU A 50 -7.74 8.52 3.15
C LEU A 50 -7.16 9.69 2.37
N VAL A 51 -7.41 9.73 1.06
CA VAL A 51 -7.00 10.86 0.20
C VAL A 51 -7.77 12.12 0.57
N ALA A 52 -9.10 12.06 0.63
CA ALA A 52 -9.94 13.22 0.89
C ALA A 52 -9.70 13.85 2.27
N GLN A 53 -9.42 13.06 3.31
CA GLN A 53 -9.18 13.60 4.65
C GLN A 53 -7.90 14.44 4.76
N ILE A 54 -6.99 14.38 3.77
CA ILE A 54 -5.83 15.27 3.70
C ILE A 54 -6.27 16.74 3.62
N ASP A 55 -7.37 17.04 2.92
CA ASP A 55 -7.92 18.39 2.78
C ASP A 55 -8.19 19.02 4.16
N ILE A 56 -8.61 18.22 5.14
CA ILE A 56 -8.85 18.68 6.52
C ILE A 56 -7.53 19.12 7.17
N LEU A 57 -6.46 18.33 7.02
CA LEU A 57 -5.15 18.67 7.59
C LEU A 57 -4.53 19.88 6.89
N GLU A 58 -4.79 20.06 5.60
CA GLU A 58 -4.34 21.19 4.80
C GLU A 58 -4.92 22.55 5.24
N THR A 59 -5.97 22.56 6.07
CA THR A 59 -6.49 23.76 6.75
C THR A 59 -5.56 24.27 7.85
N MET A 60 -4.60 23.46 8.31
CA MET A 60 -3.60 23.86 9.28
C MET A 60 -2.46 24.63 8.61
N THR A 61 -2.25 25.87 9.04
CA THR A 61 -1.16 26.71 8.56
C THR A 61 0.20 26.32 9.15
N PRO A 62 1.32 26.64 8.48
CA PRO A 62 2.65 26.42 9.04
C PRO A 62 2.88 27.07 10.42
N LEU A 63 2.30 28.25 10.67
CA LEU A 63 2.40 28.93 11.97
C LEU A 63 1.69 28.15 13.07
N GLN A 64 0.47 27.66 12.80
CA GLN A 64 -0.26 26.80 13.74
C GLN A 64 0.50 25.51 14.02
N PHE A 65 1.07 24.86 13.00
CA PHE A 65 1.86 23.64 13.19
C PHE A 65 3.10 23.90 14.04
N ASN A 66 3.87 24.96 13.74
CA ASN A 66 5.08 25.30 14.49
C ASN A 66 4.80 25.61 15.97
N SER A 67 3.61 26.12 16.33
CA SER A 67 3.24 26.43 17.72
C SER A 67 3.23 25.22 18.67
N PHE A 68 3.13 24.00 18.12
CA PHE A 68 3.14 22.76 18.91
C PHE A 68 4.12 21.70 18.43
N ARG A 69 4.77 21.88 17.27
CA ARG A 69 5.74 20.94 16.71
C ARG A 69 6.81 20.50 17.71
N GLY A 70 7.31 21.43 18.54
CA GLY A 70 8.33 21.11 19.56
C GLY A 70 7.87 20.11 20.62
N ARG A 71 6.56 19.91 20.80
CA ARG A 71 5.98 18.93 21.74
C ARG A 71 5.82 17.53 21.13
N LEU A 72 6.06 17.36 19.83
CA LEU A 72 5.92 16.06 19.14
C LEU A 72 7.17 15.17 19.32
N GLU A 73 8.27 15.72 19.83
CA GLU A 73 9.55 15.02 20.03
C GLU A 73 9.98 14.21 18.79
N SER A 74 10.28 12.92 18.95
CA SER A 74 10.69 12.00 17.88
C SER A 74 9.51 11.31 17.18
N SER A 75 8.26 11.66 17.53
CA SER A 75 7.07 11.01 16.99
C SER A 75 6.99 11.22 15.48
N SER A 76 6.89 10.13 14.74
CA SER A 76 6.88 10.16 13.28
C SER A 76 5.97 9.12 12.68
N GLY A 77 5.41 9.43 11.49
CA GLY A 77 4.64 8.47 10.71
C GLY A 77 5.42 7.19 10.36
N PHE A 78 6.76 7.21 10.46
CA PHE A 78 7.58 6.00 10.33
C PHE A 78 7.25 4.91 11.35
N GLN A 79 6.68 5.28 12.49
CA GLN A 79 6.35 4.40 13.61
C GLN A 79 4.91 3.85 13.53
N SER A 80 4.16 4.14 12.46
CA SER A 80 2.83 3.54 12.27
C SER A 80 2.97 2.06 11.91
N SER A 81 2.78 1.17 12.89
CA SER A 81 2.86 -0.28 12.67
C SER A 81 1.80 -0.76 11.70
N GLN A 82 0.59 -0.20 11.75
CA GLN A 82 -0.50 -0.57 10.85
C GLN A 82 -0.20 -0.16 9.40
N PHE A 83 0.35 1.03 9.17
CA PHE A 83 0.76 1.43 7.83
C PHE A 83 1.85 0.50 7.26
N ARG A 84 2.81 0.07 8.08
CA ARG A 84 3.82 -0.94 7.67
C ARG A 84 3.20 -2.29 7.32
N LYS A 85 2.19 -2.73 8.07
CA LYS A 85 1.43 -3.95 7.76
C LYS A 85 0.71 -3.82 6.42
N VAL A 86 0.08 -2.68 6.13
CA VAL A 86 -0.55 -2.41 4.81
C VAL A 86 0.49 -2.49 3.68
N GLU A 87 1.65 -1.83 3.83
CA GLU A 87 2.70 -1.88 2.83
C GLU A 87 3.25 -3.30 2.60
N ALA A 88 3.45 -4.07 3.67
CA ALA A 88 3.91 -5.46 3.57
C ALA A 88 2.87 -6.35 2.86
N ILE A 89 1.58 -6.18 3.17
CA ILE A 89 0.50 -6.91 2.49
C ILE A 89 0.47 -6.59 0.99
N LEU A 90 0.69 -5.33 0.61
CA LEU A 90 0.72 -4.93 -0.81
C LEU A 90 1.99 -5.37 -1.55
N GLY A 91 3.02 -5.87 -0.86
CA GLY A 91 4.19 -6.44 -1.51
C GLY A 91 5.49 -5.65 -1.33
N ARG A 92 5.49 -4.59 -0.53
CA ARG A 92 6.75 -3.93 -0.14
C ARG A 92 7.58 -4.88 0.72
N ARG A 93 8.86 -5.05 0.38
CA ARG A 93 9.83 -5.85 1.13
C ARG A 93 11.03 -4.99 1.47
N ASP A 94 11.10 -4.58 2.73
CA ASP A 94 12.15 -3.68 3.24
C ASP A 94 12.34 -3.99 4.72
N ALA A 95 13.50 -4.56 5.08
CA ALA A 95 13.80 -4.98 6.44
C ALA A 95 13.81 -3.81 7.44
N SER A 96 13.99 -2.56 6.98
CA SER A 96 13.92 -1.38 7.84
C SER A 96 12.49 -1.07 8.32
N MET A 97 11.47 -1.71 7.75
CA MET A 97 10.07 -1.51 8.14
C MET A 97 9.77 -1.96 9.57
N SER A 98 10.48 -2.98 10.08
CA SER A 98 10.32 -3.48 11.45
C SER A 98 11.42 -2.98 12.40
N SER A 99 12.50 -2.38 11.90
CA SER A 99 13.71 -2.08 12.68
C SER A 99 13.53 -1.07 13.82
N HIS A 100 12.46 -0.26 13.78
CA HIS A 100 12.17 0.77 14.77
C HIS A 100 11.28 0.26 15.92
N PHE A 101 10.80 -0.98 15.84
CA PHE A 101 9.97 -1.60 16.87
C PHE A 101 10.83 -2.50 17.75
N ASP A 102 10.48 -2.57 19.04
CA ASP A 102 11.09 -3.54 19.95
C ASP A 102 10.88 -4.97 19.40
N PRO A 103 11.95 -5.77 19.21
CA PRO A 103 11.85 -7.15 18.75
C PRO A 103 10.89 -8.03 19.58
N ALA A 104 10.69 -7.71 20.86
CA ALA A 104 9.75 -8.42 21.73
C ALA A 104 8.27 -8.05 21.48
N SER A 105 8.01 -6.89 20.86
CA SER A 105 6.66 -6.37 20.64
C SER A 105 5.85 -7.20 19.64
N ASN A 106 4.52 -7.18 19.79
CA ASN A 106 3.62 -7.83 18.84
C ASN A 106 3.68 -7.18 17.45
N ASP A 107 3.87 -5.85 17.38
CA ASP A 107 3.97 -5.15 16.11
C ASP A 107 5.19 -5.59 15.30
N PHE A 108 6.36 -5.75 15.94
CA PHE A 108 7.54 -6.30 15.27
C PHE A 108 7.27 -7.70 14.71
N LYS A 109 6.67 -8.59 15.52
CA LYS A 109 6.37 -9.97 15.12
C LYS A 109 5.40 -10.02 13.95
N GLU A 110 4.31 -9.26 14.01
CA GLU A 110 3.29 -9.22 12.95
C GLU A 110 3.84 -8.62 11.64
N ILE A 111 4.65 -7.56 11.70
CA ILE A 111 5.27 -6.98 10.50
C ILE A 111 6.23 -7.99 9.87
N ASN A 112 7.11 -8.62 10.67
CA ASN A 112 8.04 -9.61 10.14
C ASN A 112 7.31 -10.84 9.59
N GLU A 113 6.22 -11.29 10.21
CA GLU A 113 5.40 -12.37 9.68
C GLU A 113 4.86 -12.02 8.28
N LEU A 114 4.34 -10.80 8.10
CA LEU A 114 3.82 -10.33 6.80
C LEU A 114 4.93 -10.18 5.75
N LEU A 115 6.13 -9.74 6.13
CA LEU A 115 7.28 -9.63 5.23
C LEU A 115 7.74 -11.01 4.70
N ASN A 116 7.44 -12.09 5.43
CA ASN A 116 7.78 -13.46 5.07
C ASN A 116 6.62 -14.25 4.44
N LYS A 117 5.51 -13.60 4.12
CA LYS A 117 4.34 -14.21 3.50
C LYS A 117 4.09 -13.70 2.08
N PRO A 118 3.35 -14.45 1.24
CA PRO A 118 2.87 -13.94 -0.03
C PRO A 118 2.11 -12.62 0.14
N SER A 119 2.34 -11.68 -0.76
CA SER A 119 1.59 -10.42 -0.86
C SER A 119 0.23 -10.64 -1.51
N LEU A 120 -0.59 -9.58 -1.52
CA LEU A 120 -1.82 -9.54 -2.32
C LEU A 120 -1.53 -9.83 -3.79
N TRP A 121 -0.45 -9.27 -4.36
CA TRP A 121 -0.09 -9.50 -5.74
C TRP A 121 0.25 -10.97 -6.02
N ASP A 122 1.00 -11.61 -5.12
CA ASP A 122 1.29 -13.04 -5.21
C ASP A 122 0.00 -13.89 -5.17
N CYS A 123 -0.98 -13.53 -4.33
CA CYS A 123 -2.28 -14.19 -4.30
C CYS A 123 -3.07 -14.01 -5.61
N VAL A 124 -3.02 -12.82 -6.22
CA VAL A 124 -3.67 -12.52 -7.51
C VAL A 124 -3.05 -13.35 -8.63
N LEU A 125 -1.73 -13.39 -8.74
CA LEU A 125 -1.04 -14.19 -9.77
C LEU A 125 -1.37 -15.69 -9.64
N ASN A 126 -1.39 -16.21 -8.41
CA ASN A 126 -1.78 -17.60 -8.16
C ASN A 126 -3.26 -17.87 -8.49
N HIS A 127 -4.16 -16.94 -8.19
CA HIS A 127 -5.58 -17.04 -8.57
C HIS A 127 -5.74 -17.06 -10.09
N LEU A 128 -5.09 -16.15 -10.81
CA LEU A 128 -5.13 -16.12 -12.28
C LEU A 128 -4.50 -17.37 -12.90
N SER A 129 -3.44 -17.91 -12.28
CA SER A 129 -2.83 -19.18 -12.72
C SER A 129 -3.80 -20.36 -12.57
N ARG A 130 -4.55 -20.45 -11.46
CA ARG A 130 -5.63 -21.45 -11.31
C ARG A 130 -6.76 -21.26 -12.33
N ARG A 131 -6.98 -20.03 -12.80
CA ARG A 131 -7.88 -19.70 -13.92
C ARG A 131 -7.29 -20.00 -15.30
N LYS A 132 -6.15 -20.70 -15.38
CA LYS A 132 -5.45 -21.13 -16.61
C LYS A 132 -4.76 -20.00 -17.40
N HIS A 133 -4.47 -18.87 -16.75
CA HIS A 133 -3.56 -17.87 -17.33
C HIS A 133 -2.10 -18.26 -17.04
N ASP A 134 -1.27 -18.19 -18.07
CA ASP A 134 0.12 -18.63 -17.97
C ASP A 134 1.02 -17.54 -17.37
N PHE A 135 1.77 -17.91 -16.32
CA PHE A 135 2.77 -17.08 -15.68
C PHE A 135 4.09 -17.85 -15.50
N PRO A 136 5.25 -17.18 -15.46
CA PRO A 136 6.53 -17.84 -15.21
C PRO A 136 6.53 -18.59 -13.87
N LYS A 137 6.96 -19.85 -13.89
CA LYS A 137 6.95 -20.72 -12.69
C LYS A 137 7.89 -20.21 -11.59
N ASP A 138 9.00 -19.58 -11.98
CA ASP A 138 9.95 -18.92 -11.09
C ASP A 138 9.31 -17.73 -10.36
N VAL A 139 8.36 -17.03 -10.97
CA VAL A 139 7.59 -15.96 -10.31
C VAL A 139 6.55 -16.55 -9.36
N LEU A 140 5.81 -17.57 -9.80
CA LEU A 140 4.78 -18.21 -8.95
C LEU A 140 5.37 -18.88 -7.71
N ASN A 141 6.62 -19.36 -7.79
CA ASN A 141 7.35 -20.01 -6.69
C ASN A 141 8.54 -19.18 -6.18
N ARG A 142 8.49 -17.85 -6.36
CA ARG A 142 9.59 -16.96 -5.98
C ARG A 142 9.84 -16.96 -4.47
N ASP A 143 11.01 -16.49 -4.08
CA ASP A 143 11.25 -16.08 -2.69
C ASP A 143 10.39 -14.82 -2.38
N VAL A 144 9.35 -15.02 -1.56
CA VAL A 144 8.40 -13.96 -1.20
C VAL A 144 9.00 -12.90 -0.28
N THR A 145 10.17 -13.16 0.31
CA THR A 145 10.87 -12.19 1.18
C THR A 145 11.60 -11.11 0.38
N VAL A 146 11.86 -11.38 -0.90
CA VAL A 146 12.53 -10.46 -1.82
C VAL A 146 11.50 -9.52 -2.47
N GLN A 147 11.89 -8.26 -2.66
CA GLN A 147 11.07 -7.25 -3.33
C GLN A 147 10.68 -7.72 -4.73
N TYR A 148 9.38 -7.68 -5.03
CA TYR A 148 8.87 -8.01 -6.36
C TYR A 148 9.32 -6.95 -7.38
N GLU A 149 9.74 -7.42 -8.56
CA GLU A 149 10.14 -6.59 -9.69
C GLU A 149 9.33 -6.95 -10.93
N LEU A 150 9.15 -5.96 -11.81
CA LEU A 150 8.44 -6.11 -13.08
C LEU A 150 9.00 -7.29 -13.89
N ASN A 151 8.12 -8.18 -14.33
CA ASN A 151 8.51 -9.37 -15.09
C ASN A 151 7.79 -9.44 -16.46
N PRO A 152 8.53 -9.47 -17.59
CA PRO A 152 7.93 -9.53 -18.93
C PRO A 152 7.05 -10.76 -19.20
N GLY A 153 7.32 -11.88 -18.54
CA GLY A 153 6.47 -13.07 -18.62
C GLY A 153 5.14 -12.87 -17.90
N VAL A 154 5.14 -12.12 -16.78
CA VAL A 154 3.91 -11.74 -16.08
C VAL A 154 3.12 -10.73 -16.89
N GLU A 155 3.77 -9.74 -17.51
CA GLU A 155 3.10 -8.78 -18.41
C GLU A 155 2.31 -9.49 -19.52
N LYS A 156 2.90 -10.52 -20.15
CA LYS A 156 2.22 -11.34 -21.17
C LYS A 156 1.00 -12.06 -20.61
N GLY A 157 1.12 -12.66 -19.43
CA GLY A 157 0.01 -13.34 -18.76
C GLY A 157 -1.13 -12.39 -18.38
N ILE A 158 -0.80 -11.21 -17.85
CA ILE A 158 -1.77 -10.15 -17.53
C ILE A 158 -2.45 -9.64 -18.79
N LEU A 159 -1.71 -9.40 -19.88
CA LEU A 159 -2.27 -8.97 -21.16
C LEU A 159 -3.24 -10.00 -21.73
N ALA A 160 -2.89 -11.29 -21.66
CA ALA A 160 -3.77 -12.38 -22.07
C ALA A 160 -5.05 -12.43 -21.22
N ALA A 161 -4.91 -12.28 -19.89
CA ALA A 161 -6.04 -12.25 -18.97
C ALA A 161 -7.03 -11.13 -19.29
N TYR A 162 -6.52 -9.90 -19.52
CA TYR A 162 -7.36 -8.77 -19.94
C TYR A 162 -8.16 -9.05 -21.22
N LYS A 163 -7.54 -9.71 -22.20
CA LYS A 163 -8.13 -9.94 -23.53
C LYS A 163 -9.09 -11.12 -23.58
N SER A 164 -8.91 -12.12 -22.71
CA SER A 164 -9.60 -13.40 -22.82
C SER A 164 -10.53 -13.74 -21.66
N ASP A 165 -10.43 -13.06 -20.53
CA ASP A 165 -11.19 -13.35 -19.31
C ASP A 165 -11.81 -12.07 -18.72
N PRO A 166 -13.09 -11.78 -19.02
CA PRO A 166 -13.77 -10.57 -18.54
C PRO A 166 -13.82 -10.46 -17.01
N GLU A 167 -13.90 -11.59 -16.32
CA GLU A 167 -13.91 -11.65 -14.86
C GLU A 167 -12.53 -11.30 -14.27
N ALA A 168 -11.44 -11.83 -14.86
CA ALA A 168 -10.09 -11.44 -14.50
C ALA A 168 -9.83 -9.96 -14.82
N SER A 169 -10.32 -9.47 -15.96
CA SER A 169 -10.22 -8.06 -16.34
C SER A 169 -10.84 -7.14 -15.27
N LEU A 170 -12.05 -7.47 -14.78
CA LEU A 170 -12.68 -6.72 -13.69
C LEU A 170 -11.86 -6.71 -12.39
N LEU A 171 -11.26 -7.85 -12.03
CA LEU A 171 -10.37 -7.93 -10.87
C LEU A 171 -9.15 -7.02 -11.04
N LEU A 172 -8.50 -7.10 -12.21
CA LEU A 172 -7.29 -6.35 -12.52
C LEU A 172 -7.55 -4.83 -12.52
N GLU A 173 -8.67 -4.37 -13.05
CA GLU A 173 -9.07 -2.95 -12.99
C GLU A 173 -9.30 -2.48 -11.55
N GLN A 174 -9.94 -3.28 -10.69
CA GLN A 174 -10.09 -2.90 -9.28
C GLN A 174 -8.76 -2.83 -8.53
N LEU A 175 -7.78 -3.65 -8.90
CA LEU A 175 -6.44 -3.60 -8.33
C LEU A 175 -5.68 -2.35 -8.80
N VAL A 176 -5.87 -1.92 -10.05
CA VAL A 176 -5.35 -0.64 -10.57
C VAL A 176 -5.89 0.52 -9.75
N ASP A 177 -7.20 0.56 -9.49
CA ASP A 177 -7.81 1.60 -8.64
C ASP A 177 -7.20 1.65 -7.22
N ILE A 178 -6.84 0.50 -6.65
CA ILE A 178 -6.24 0.41 -5.32
C ILE A 178 -4.78 0.90 -5.34
N ASP A 179 -4.00 0.47 -6.33
CA ASP A 179 -2.60 0.88 -6.46
C ASP A 179 -2.51 2.38 -6.80
N GLU A 180 -3.40 2.90 -7.64
CA GLU A 180 -3.57 4.33 -7.89
C GLU A 180 -3.90 5.09 -6.61
N GLY A 181 -4.91 4.64 -5.85
CA GLY A 181 -5.32 5.28 -4.60
C GLY A 181 -4.19 5.35 -3.55
N GLN A 182 -3.34 4.32 -3.48
CA GLN A 182 -2.15 4.33 -2.63
C GLN A 182 -1.13 5.37 -3.10
N GLN A 183 -0.88 5.44 -4.42
CA GLN A 183 0.05 6.40 -5.00
C GLN A 183 -0.44 7.84 -4.82
N GLU A 184 -1.73 8.09 -5.05
CA GLU A 184 -2.36 9.38 -4.82
C GLU A 184 -2.23 9.80 -3.36
N TRP A 185 -2.54 8.91 -2.41
CA TRP A 185 -2.39 9.20 -0.98
C TRP A 185 -0.96 9.57 -0.62
N ARG A 186 0.05 8.84 -1.13
CA ARG A 186 1.47 9.17 -0.91
C ARG A 186 1.82 10.54 -1.50
N TYR A 187 1.37 10.84 -2.71
CA TYR A 187 1.61 12.14 -3.34
C TYR A 187 1.00 13.29 -2.53
N ARG A 188 -0.28 13.16 -2.16
CA ARG A 188 -0.99 14.15 -1.36
C ARG A 188 -0.35 14.32 0.01
N HIS A 189 0.12 13.22 0.63
CA HIS A 189 0.86 13.27 1.88
C HIS A 189 2.18 14.05 1.74
N VAL A 190 2.96 13.82 0.68
CA VAL A 190 4.17 14.60 0.37
C VAL A 190 3.85 16.09 0.26
N LYS A 191 2.83 16.45 -0.54
CA LYS A 191 2.44 17.86 -0.73
C LYS A 191 1.95 18.51 0.55
N MET A 192 1.21 17.78 1.39
CA MET A 192 0.81 18.24 2.71
C MET A 192 2.01 18.48 3.62
N VAL A 193 3.03 17.62 3.60
CA VAL A 193 4.26 17.84 4.36
C VAL A 193 5.03 19.06 3.82
N GLU A 194 5.23 19.18 2.51
CA GLU A 194 5.93 20.31 1.89
C GLU A 194 5.29 21.65 2.23
N ARG A 195 3.95 21.77 2.13
CA ARG A 195 3.27 23.03 2.49
C ARG A 195 3.32 23.35 3.98
N THR A 196 3.46 22.34 4.85
CA THR A 196 3.42 22.52 6.32
C THR A 196 4.80 22.85 6.88
N ILE A 197 5.84 22.15 6.42
CA ILE A 197 7.20 22.27 6.98
C ILE A 197 8.28 22.64 5.96
N GLY A 198 7.97 22.74 4.67
CA GLY A 198 8.94 22.97 3.60
C GLY A 198 9.99 21.86 3.54
N ALA A 199 11.25 22.24 3.37
CA ALA A 199 12.40 21.34 3.33
C ALA A 199 12.97 20.99 4.73
N LYS A 200 12.24 21.27 5.81
CA LYS A 200 12.72 20.93 7.17
C LYS A 200 12.81 19.42 7.34
N VAL A 201 13.85 18.98 8.07
CA VAL A 201 14.03 17.60 8.54
C VAL A 201 12.77 17.14 9.29
N GLY A 202 12.36 15.90 9.08
CA GLY A 202 11.21 15.29 9.76
C GLY A 202 11.49 15.08 11.25
N THR A 203 10.43 15.04 12.07
CA THR A 203 10.55 14.77 13.52
C THR A 203 11.14 13.38 13.81
N GLY A 204 10.98 12.42 12.89
CA GLY A 204 11.61 11.10 12.97
C GLY A 204 13.02 11.00 12.40
N GLY A 205 13.73 12.12 12.16
CA GLY A 205 15.11 12.13 11.68
C GLY A 205 15.33 11.88 10.18
N SER A 206 14.26 11.66 9.40
CA SER A 206 14.37 11.59 7.93
C SER A 206 14.60 12.98 7.32
N SER A 207 15.03 13.04 6.06
CA SER A 207 15.12 14.28 5.26
C SER A 207 13.76 14.93 4.95
N GLY A 208 12.69 14.56 5.68
CA GLY A 208 11.36 15.15 5.58
C GLY A 208 10.69 14.80 4.25
N ALA A 209 10.25 15.83 3.53
CA ALA A 209 9.63 15.68 2.22
C ALA A 209 10.53 14.92 1.21
N GLN A 210 11.85 15.13 1.26
CA GLN A 210 12.76 14.51 0.31
C GLN A 210 12.78 12.98 0.41
N TYR A 211 12.71 12.44 1.64
CA TYR A 211 12.54 11.00 1.81
C TYR A 211 11.20 10.53 1.24
N LEU A 212 10.11 11.23 1.55
CA LEU A 212 8.76 10.81 1.13
C LEU A 212 8.63 10.79 -0.40
N ILE A 213 9.29 11.72 -1.11
CA ILE A 213 9.37 11.72 -2.58
C ILE A 213 9.95 10.41 -3.12
N THR A 214 10.93 9.80 -2.44
CA THR A 214 11.51 8.51 -2.87
C THR A 214 10.54 7.34 -2.83
N THR A 215 9.37 7.52 -2.20
CA THR A 215 8.30 6.51 -2.13
C THR A 215 7.24 6.68 -3.22
N LEU A 216 7.29 7.78 -3.97
CA LEU A 216 6.40 8.04 -5.11
C LEU A 216 6.82 7.22 -6.33
N PHE A 217 5.86 7.00 -7.24
CA PHE A 217 6.07 6.31 -8.52
C PHE A 217 6.66 4.90 -8.38
N LYS A 218 6.31 4.22 -7.29
CA LYS A 218 6.67 2.84 -6.99
C LYS A 218 5.39 2.01 -6.84
N PRO A 219 4.74 1.65 -7.96
CA PRO A 219 3.55 0.81 -7.94
C PRO A 219 3.90 -0.55 -7.31
N THR A 220 2.96 -1.12 -6.58
CA THR A 220 3.12 -2.45 -5.96
C THR A 220 2.77 -3.58 -6.92
N MET A 221 2.03 -3.26 -7.98
CA MET A 221 1.58 -4.17 -9.04
C MET A 221 2.01 -3.61 -10.41
N PRO A 222 3.31 -3.62 -10.73
CA PRO A 222 3.87 -2.83 -11.83
C PRO A 222 3.34 -3.26 -13.21
N GLU A 223 3.03 -4.55 -13.40
CA GLU A 223 2.51 -5.06 -14.68
C GLU A 223 1.14 -4.46 -15.02
N LEU A 224 0.32 -4.11 -14.03
CA LEU A 224 -0.98 -3.48 -14.29
C LEU A 224 -0.85 -2.14 -15.02
N TRP A 225 0.27 -1.44 -14.81
CA TRP A 225 0.57 -0.16 -15.43
C TRP A 225 1.32 -0.33 -16.75
N SER A 226 2.29 -1.23 -16.83
CA SER A 226 3.13 -1.39 -18.00
C SER A 226 2.39 -1.99 -19.21
N VAL A 227 1.40 -2.86 -18.98
CA VAL A 227 0.58 -3.46 -20.05
C VAL A 227 -0.34 -2.46 -20.75
N ARG A 228 -0.56 -1.26 -20.20
CA ARG A 228 -1.50 -0.26 -20.73
C ARG A 228 -1.18 0.17 -22.16
N SER A 229 0.09 0.19 -22.54
CA SER A 229 0.53 0.54 -23.90
C SER A 229 0.30 -0.58 -24.92
N GLN A 230 -0.11 -1.77 -24.49
CA GLN A 230 -0.21 -3.00 -25.29
C GLN A 230 -1.64 -3.58 -25.36
N LEU A 231 -2.58 -2.99 -24.61
CA LEU A 231 -3.98 -3.42 -24.57
C LEU A 231 -4.69 -3.17 -25.90
#